data_AF-A0A067H336-F1
#
_entry.id   AF-A0A067H336-F1
#
_cell.length_a   1.000
_cell.length_b   1.000
_cell.length_c   1.000
_cell.angle_alpha   90.00
_cell.angle_beta   90.00
_cell.angle_gamma   90.00
#
_symmetry.space_group_name_H-M   'P 1'
#
loop_
_entity.id
_entity.type
_entity.pdbx_description
1 polymer ?
#
loop_
_entity_poly.entity_id
_entity_poly.type
_entity_poly.pdbx_seq_one_letter_code
_entity_poly.pdbx_strand_id
1 'polypeptide(L)'
;MEDDEMNSLFEGMVLFTPSQLAAEQSLEEDDVPKANPNPNKSESPAKSNDIDTCIEAAVSSEPLEENLFSDLTLQLQTQPQSSPSITYTKTKSSRKKKRAAGLRIGYGRDTTPHSSSAPDDDDAGDDDDVTCTIDEADVDAEASSKNSYSSISVPVVVNEINNNDPHQRFEYLRSVISDKLNRARELAASVSAARKDSIRRRRKAADDVELASLRHSQLEKQLDEACEAEDFEAAQRISDLLAAAETHQQSLLIALRDAEAHCDAIDSKMYDVLVSQIAAEQDCASLLDHFSADASNSADTFLKKAESLSSEEMEKWLASTEALEGRKIELEIESHLVNEARAVLNNSIEHSVEDDLREKEILYKKKDILTNELQKLLALVRDKEKEIAENDSNIRAVEERISIVVSDFQEYQSSINAKYDSLQSIISQLNLESEAMSMKKKEIDKFLNDEVDRGTKLKELARVSADEAKEYWEVVELRRSLMSSILKSREDKVKLAKTEEKLSAEVQTLQQEASAARASLQVNFTSQLFYGI
;
A
#
# COMPACT_ATOMS: atom_id res chain seq x y z
N MET A 1 20.70 104.91 -35.97
CA MET A 1 20.41 103.48 -35.84
C MET A 1 20.25 103.23 -34.35
N GLU A 2 19.11 103.55 -33.73
CA GLU A 2 17.72 103.60 -34.29
C GLU A 2 17.36 102.18 -34.82
N ASP A 3 16.34 101.47 -34.35
CA ASP A 3 15.24 101.77 -33.38
C ASP A 3 15.08 100.56 -32.42
N ASP A 4 14.58 100.62 -31.18
CA ASP A 4 13.33 101.19 -30.63
C ASP A 4 12.06 100.44 -31.10
N GLU A 5 11.61 99.46 -30.30
CA GLU A 5 10.19 99.05 -30.30
C GLU A 5 9.77 98.49 -28.93
N MET A 6 8.82 99.18 -28.29
CA MET A 6 8.22 98.83 -27.00
C MET A 6 6.80 98.30 -27.19
N ASN A 7 6.42 97.22 -26.51
CA ASN A 7 5.03 96.91 -26.11
C ASN A 7 5.09 95.95 -24.88
N SER A 8 4.41 96.15 -23.74
CA SER A 8 3.04 96.66 -23.46
C SER A 8 1.97 95.62 -23.87
N LEU A 9 0.90 95.32 -23.11
CA LEU A 9 0.35 95.89 -21.85
C LEU A 9 -0.38 94.78 -21.04
N PHE A 10 -0.99 95.13 -19.89
CA PHE A 10 -1.94 94.27 -19.17
C PHE A 10 -3.14 93.85 -20.07
N GLU A 11 -3.47 92.56 -20.15
CA GLU A 11 -4.73 92.11 -20.81
C GLU A 11 -5.20 90.72 -20.31
N GLY A 12 -5.96 90.69 -19.21
CA GLY A 12 -6.70 89.50 -18.72
C GLY A 12 -5.86 88.39 -18.04
N MET A 13 -6.41 87.56 -17.14
CA MET A 13 -7.73 87.54 -16.51
C MET A 13 -7.61 87.07 -15.04
N VAL A 14 -8.36 87.72 -14.15
CA VAL A 14 -8.72 87.17 -12.82
C VAL A 14 -9.93 86.22 -12.99
N LEU A 15 -10.28 85.47 -11.93
CA LEU A 15 -11.46 84.59 -11.71
C LEU A 15 -11.13 83.08 -11.82
N PHE A 16 -11.51 82.18 -10.89
CA PHE A 16 -12.36 82.32 -9.69
C PHE A 16 -11.77 81.65 -8.42
N THR A 17 -11.98 82.34 -7.29
CA THR A 17 -12.05 81.91 -5.87
C THR A 17 -11.90 80.42 -5.49
N PRO A 18 -11.02 80.10 -4.51
CA PRO A 18 -11.26 79.05 -3.52
C PRO A 18 -12.37 79.46 -2.53
N SER A 19 -13.12 78.52 -1.95
CA SER A 19 -14.05 78.79 -0.84
C SER A 19 -14.48 77.52 -0.09
N GLN A 20 -14.49 77.61 1.25
CA GLN A 20 -15.08 76.67 2.23
C GLN A 20 -14.41 75.28 2.24
N LEU A 21 -13.82 74.79 3.33
CA LEU A 21 -14.08 75.00 4.77
C LEU A 21 -12.91 75.77 5.44
N ALA A 22 -13.11 76.79 6.28
CA ALA A 22 -13.66 76.74 7.65
C ALA A 22 -12.79 75.82 8.55
N ALA A 23 -11.92 76.34 9.44
CA ALA A 23 -12.22 76.93 10.76
C ALA A 23 -11.48 76.08 11.82
N GLU A 24 -10.92 76.56 12.94
CA GLU A 24 -10.89 77.91 13.55
C GLU A 24 -9.78 77.97 14.62
N GLN A 25 -9.25 79.19 14.91
CA GLN A 25 -8.68 79.63 16.22
C GLN A 25 -7.44 78.89 16.81
N SER A 26 -6.54 79.46 17.62
CA SER A 26 -6.31 80.81 18.21
C SER A 26 -4.78 80.94 18.53
N LEU A 27 -4.12 82.10 18.36
CA LEU A 27 -3.82 83.15 19.38
C LEU A 27 -3.19 82.60 20.69
N GLU A 28 -2.14 83.16 21.32
CA GLU A 28 -1.33 84.41 21.20
C GLU A 28 0.12 84.09 21.70
N GLU A 29 1.22 84.80 21.37
CA GLU A 29 1.76 86.06 21.96
C GLU A 29 1.89 86.03 23.52
N ASP A 30 2.97 86.49 24.20
CA ASP A 30 4.19 87.20 23.77
C ASP A 30 5.38 87.16 24.80
N ASP A 31 6.54 87.69 24.37
CA ASP A 31 7.66 88.36 25.10
C ASP A 31 8.60 87.63 26.12
N VAL A 32 9.69 88.34 26.45
CA VAL A 32 11.08 87.93 26.79
C VAL A 32 11.56 88.88 27.95
N PRO A 33 12.82 89.29 28.31
CA PRO A 33 14.22 88.81 28.12
C PRO A 33 15.07 88.57 29.41
N LYS A 34 16.35 88.16 29.22
CA LYS A 34 17.57 88.45 30.05
C LYS A 34 17.78 87.66 31.38
N ALA A 35 19.01 87.38 31.85
CA ALA A 35 20.39 87.57 31.32
C ALA A 35 21.46 86.65 31.99
N ASN A 36 22.66 86.59 31.38
CA ASN A 36 23.94 85.99 31.84
C ASN A 36 24.56 86.74 33.07
N PRO A 37 25.69 86.32 33.76
CA PRO A 37 26.82 85.52 33.24
C PRO A 37 27.57 84.47 34.16
N ASN A 38 28.42 83.68 33.49
CA ASN A 38 29.73 83.02 33.80
C ASN A 38 30.64 83.61 34.94
N PRO A 39 31.84 83.05 35.34
CA PRO A 39 32.60 81.83 34.90
C PRO A 39 33.42 81.02 35.99
N ASN A 40 34.32 80.12 35.53
CA ASN A 40 35.55 79.52 36.15
C ASN A 40 35.43 78.21 36.99
N LYS A 41 36.24 77.12 36.80
CA LYS A 41 37.72 76.81 36.86
C LYS A 41 38.18 76.42 38.30
N SER A 42 39.08 75.45 38.59
CA SER A 42 40.10 74.67 37.82
C SER A 42 40.46 73.30 38.48
N GLU A 43 41.32 72.50 37.79
CA GLU A 43 42.44 71.67 38.32
C GLU A 43 42.26 70.30 39.04
N SER A 44 43.18 69.37 38.68
CA SER A 44 43.54 68.08 39.33
C SER A 44 44.96 68.22 39.96
N PRO A 45 45.54 67.28 40.78
CA PRO A 45 46.18 66.06 40.22
C PRO A 45 46.49 64.81 41.15
N ALA A 46 46.34 63.61 40.58
CA ALA A 46 47.28 62.43 40.52
C ALA A 46 47.99 61.73 41.74
N LYS A 47 48.32 60.43 41.50
CA LYS A 47 49.33 59.50 42.11
C LYS A 47 48.95 58.65 43.36
N SER A 48 49.48 57.42 43.59
CA SER A 48 50.13 56.37 42.73
C SER A 48 50.41 55.05 43.53
N ASN A 49 50.91 53.99 42.85
CA ASN A 49 51.48 52.70 43.36
C ASN A 49 50.42 51.62 43.78
N ASP A 50 50.46 50.30 43.48
CA ASP A 50 51.48 49.20 43.29
C ASP A 50 51.81 48.43 44.61
N ILE A 51 52.00 47.10 44.73
CA ILE A 51 52.37 46.01 43.77
C ILE A 51 51.95 44.55 44.23
N ASP A 52 51.82 43.60 43.26
CA ASP A 52 52.20 42.14 43.24
C ASP A 52 51.40 40.93 43.87
N THR A 53 51.40 39.81 43.09
CA THR A 53 51.39 38.34 43.37
C THR A 53 50.21 37.57 44.06
N CYS A 54 50.04 36.29 43.68
CA CYS A 54 48.90 35.37 43.94
C CYS A 54 49.06 34.37 45.11
N ILE A 55 47.93 33.80 45.61
CA ILE A 55 47.64 32.33 45.67
C ILE A 55 46.18 32.06 46.16
N GLU A 56 45.69 30.83 45.92
CA GLU A 56 44.30 30.31 45.95
C GLU A 56 43.55 30.30 47.30
N ALA A 57 42.20 30.42 47.27
CA ALA A 57 41.25 29.41 47.78
C ALA A 57 39.74 29.77 47.59
N ALA A 58 39.03 28.96 46.78
CA ALA A 58 37.58 28.61 46.75
C ALA A 58 36.43 29.60 47.11
N VAL A 59 35.36 29.61 46.28
CA VAL A 59 33.93 29.30 46.60
C VAL A 59 32.94 29.82 45.50
N SER A 60 31.92 29.01 45.13
CA SER A 60 30.64 29.39 44.44
C SER A 60 30.70 29.84 42.96
N SER A 61 29.71 29.60 42.05
CA SER A 61 28.60 28.61 41.91
C SER A 61 28.10 28.62 40.44
N GLU A 62 27.28 27.65 40.02
CA GLU A 62 26.65 27.55 38.68
C GLU A 62 25.46 28.51 38.47
N PRO A 63 25.12 28.88 37.22
CA PRO A 63 23.83 29.49 36.85
C PRO A 63 22.74 28.43 36.58
N LEU A 64 21.47 28.79 36.81
CA LEU A 64 20.30 27.93 36.58
C LEU A 64 19.44 28.41 35.40
N GLU A 65 18.76 27.45 34.77
CA GLU A 65 17.86 27.66 33.63
C GLU A 65 16.42 28.03 34.06
N GLU A 66 15.70 28.61 33.09
CA GLU A 66 14.24 28.62 32.87
C GLU A 66 13.26 28.52 34.05
N ASN A 67 12.36 29.51 34.16
CA ASN A 67 10.89 29.34 34.17
C ASN A 67 10.19 30.72 34.27
N LEU A 68 9.61 31.23 33.18
CA LEU A 68 9.07 32.61 33.12
C LEU A 68 7.58 32.73 32.69
N PHE A 69 6.78 31.68 32.82
CA PHE A 69 5.33 31.75 32.55
C PHE A 69 4.51 31.00 33.62
N SER A 70 4.29 31.65 34.77
CA SER A 70 3.33 31.21 35.81
C SER A 70 2.95 32.34 36.78
N ASP A 71 1.94 33.13 36.43
CA ASP A 71 1.15 33.93 37.38
C ASP A 71 -0.30 33.99 36.83
N LEU A 72 -1.22 33.14 37.31
CA LEU A 72 -2.11 33.32 38.48
C LEU A 72 -3.07 34.53 38.29
N THR A 73 -4.39 34.32 38.19
CA THR A 73 -5.36 34.24 39.32
C THR A 73 -6.79 34.26 38.71
N LEU A 74 -7.93 33.93 39.33
CA LEU A 74 -8.36 33.13 40.51
C LEU A 74 -9.91 33.02 40.45
N GLN A 75 -10.53 31.86 40.77
CA GLN A 75 -11.82 31.84 41.52
C GLN A 75 -12.32 30.44 41.99
N LEU A 76 -12.16 30.19 43.29
CA LEU A 76 -13.12 29.61 44.26
C LEU A 76 -14.08 28.43 43.90
N GLN A 77 -13.84 27.27 44.53
CA GLN A 77 -14.57 26.78 45.74
C GLN A 77 -15.38 25.44 45.71
N THR A 78 -15.11 24.63 46.76
CA THR A 78 -15.89 23.52 47.41
C THR A 78 -16.02 22.09 46.82
N GLN A 79 -15.40 21.17 47.58
CA GLN A 79 -15.84 19.82 48.00
C GLN A 79 -15.83 18.60 47.02
N PRO A 80 -15.77 17.34 47.56
CA PRO A 80 -15.16 16.21 46.84
C PRO A 80 -15.93 14.87 46.82
N GLN A 81 -15.30 13.89 46.17
CA GLN A 81 -15.46 12.41 46.23
C GLN A 81 -16.33 11.66 45.20
N SER A 82 -15.84 10.43 44.97
CA SER A 82 -16.43 9.22 44.36
C SER A 82 -16.73 9.16 42.85
N SER A 83 -16.38 7.98 42.32
CA SER A 83 -16.71 7.39 41.02
C SER A 83 -17.34 6.00 41.28
N PRO A 84 -17.82 5.20 40.30
CA PRO A 84 -17.90 5.40 38.84
C PRO A 84 -19.30 5.02 38.22
N SER A 85 -19.34 4.85 36.89
CA SER A 85 -20.20 3.89 36.11
C SER A 85 -21.54 4.30 35.44
N ILE A 86 -21.61 3.96 34.13
CA ILE A 86 -22.72 3.29 33.38
C ILE A 86 -23.88 4.11 32.73
N THR A 87 -23.66 4.46 31.45
CA THR A 87 -24.47 4.12 30.23
C THR A 87 -25.83 4.80 29.89
N TYR A 88 -26.04 4.99 28.56
CA TYR A 88 -27.25 5.45 27.82
C TYR A 88 -27.55 6.98 27.90
N THR A 89 -28.03 7.70 26.87
CA THR A 89 -28.88 7.36 25.70
C THR A 89 -28.55 8.17 24.41
N LYS A 90 -29.21 7.85 23.28
CA LYS A 90 -29.13 8.58 21.99
C LYS A 90 -30.00 9.85 21.98
N THR A 91 -29.55 10.92 21.33
CA THR A 91 -30.41 11.92 20.67
C THR A 91 -29.98 12.12 19.21
N LYS A 92 -30.81 12.81 18.39
CA LYS A 92 -30.66 12.89 16.92
C LYS A 92 -30.69 14.34 16.43
N SER A 93 -29.76 14.74 15.57
CA SER A 93 -29.95 15.84 14.62
C SER A 93 -28.92 15.78 13.46
N SER A 94 -29.14 16.43 12.32
CA SER A 94 -30.06 16.02 11.25
C SER A 94 -29.92 16.93 10.02
N ARG A 95 -29.67 16.34 8.83
CA ARG A 95 -29.72 17.01 7.51
C ARG A 95 -28.58 18.06 7.32
N LYS A 96 -28.24 18.61 6.14
CA LYS A 96 -29.03 18.85 4.92
C LYS A 96 -28.13 19.29 3.73
N LYS A 97 -28.23 18.63 2.55
CA LYS A 97 -27.87 19.18 1.18
C LYS A 97 -26.37 19.52 0.93
N LYS A 98 -25.86 19.80 -0.29
CA LYS A 98 -26.43 19.80 -1.67
C LYS A 98 -25.38 19.41 -2.74
N ARG A 99 -25.81 19.18 -3.99
CA ARG A 99 -24.98 18.93 -5.20
C ARG A 99 -24.32 20.19 -5.80
N ALA A 100 -23.14 20.00 -6.40
CA ALA A 100 -22.67 20.53 -7.70
C ALA A 100 -21.51 19.58 -8.16
N ALA A 101 -21.32 19.14 -9.41
CA ALA A 101 -20.97 19.88 -10.63
C ALA A 101 -19.72 20.78 -10.43
N GLY A 102 -18.61 20.64 -11.16
CA GLY A 102 -18.27 19.73 -12.26
C GLY A 102 -17.55 20.50 -13.37
N LEU A 103 -16.31 20.11 -13.71
CA LEU A 103 -15.46 20.86 -14.65
C LEU A 103 -14.60 19.92 -15.50
N ARG A 104 -14.56 20.16 -16.81
CA ARG A 104 -13.61 19.57 -17.79
C ARG A 104 -12.90 20.73 -18.49
N ILE A 105 -11.58 20.63 -18.68
CA ILE A 105 -10.76 21.56 -19.48
C ILE A 105 -9.70 20.72 -20.23
N GLY A 106 -9.31 21.10 -21.45
CA GLY A 106 -8.19 20.47 -22.17
C GLY A 106 -7.83 21.13 -23.52
N TYR A 107 -6.52 21.20 -23.82
CA TYR A 107 -5.81 21.61 -25.07
C TYR A 107 -4.36 21.08 -24.99
N GLY A 108 -3.50 20.99 -26.02
CA GLY A 108 -3.66 21.02 -27.49
C GLY A 108 -3.41 19.61 -28.10
N ARG A 109 -2.82 19.37 -29.28
CA ARG A 109 -2.22 20.20 -30.37
C ARG A 109 -0.88 20.92 -30.11
N ASP A 110 0.14 20.93 -30.98
CA ASP A 110 0.30 20.41 -32.39
C ASP A 110 1.64 19.62 -32.64
N THR A 111 2.38 19.81 -33.77
CA THR A 111 3.07 18.71 -34.51
C THR A 111 4.48 18.97 -35.11
N THR A 112 5.32 17.90 -35.24
CA THR A 112 6.37 17.62 -36.29
C THR A 112 7.65 18.52 -36.43
N PRO A 113 8.70 18.20 -37.24
CA PRO A 113 9.40 16.92 -37.61
C PRO A 113 10.97 16.99 -37.68
N HIS A 114 11.65 15.93 -38.22
CA HIS A 114 13.05 15.84 -38.74
C HIS A 114 14.25 15.84 -37.73
N SER A 115 15.45 15.28 -37.99
CA SER A 115 15.96 14.32 -39.02
C SER A 115 17.40 13.79 -38.73
N SER A 116 17.79 12.63 -39.30
CA SER A 116 19.17 12.07 -39.47
C SER A 116 19.98 11.70 -38.20
N SER A 117 20.94 10.77 -38.20
CA SER A 117 21.59 9.98 -39.29
C SER A 117 21.84 8.50 -38.92
N ALA A 118 22.08 7.66 -39.93
CA ALA A 118 22.54 6.24 -39.84
C ALA A 118 24.11 6.21 -39.87
N PRO A 119 24.85 5.10 -40.19
CA PRO A 119 24.50 3.72 -40.64
C PRO A 119 25.07 2.64 -39.65
N ASP A 120 25.45 1.37 -39.92
CA ASP A 120 25.72 0.52 -41.11
C ASP A 120 25.39 -0.99 -40.84
N ASP A 121 25.23 -1.81 -41.90
CA ASP A 121 25.41 -3.29 -42.08
C ASP A 121 24.67 -4.33 -41.17
N ASP A 122 24.37 -5.58 -41.58
CA ASP A 122 24.75 -6.41 -42.76
C ASP A 122 23.52 -6.97 -43.55
N ASP A 123 23.75 -7.52 -44.75
CA ASP A 123 22.76 -8.13 -45.67
C ASP A 123 23.13 -9.57 -46.11
N ALA A 124 22.14 -10.33 -46.60
CA ALA A 124 22.19 -11.71 -47.14
C ALA A 124 22.64 -12.84 -46.18
N GLY A 125 22.15 -14.09 -46.30
CA GLY A 125 21.15 -14.65 -47.21
C GLY A 125 21.69 -15.81 -48.05
N ASP A 126 21.18 -17.02 -47.81
CA ASP A 126 21.24 -18.15 -48.76
C ASP A 126 20.09 -19.14 -48.47
N ASP A 127 19.72 -19.94 -49.47
CA ASP A 127 18.66 -20.95 -49.42
C ASP A 127 19.17 -22.32 -48.91
N ASP A 128 18.26 -23.21 -48.47
CA ASP A 128 18.33 -24.61 -48.91
C ASP A 128 16.97 -25.34 -48.81
N ASP A 129 16.68 -26.20 -49.78
CA ASP A 129 15.41 -26.93 -49.94
C ASP A 129 15.61 -28.45 -49.75
N VAL A 130 14.80 -29.08 -48.88
CA VAL A 130 14.58 -30.53 -48.91
C VAL A 130 13.10 -30.85 -48.64
N THR A 131 12.48 -31.53 -49.61
CA THR A 131 11.07 -31.97 -49.60
C THR A 131 10.92 -33.46 -49.21
N CYS A 132 9.67 -33.97 -49.29
CA CYS A 132 9.22 -35.37 -49.10
C CYS A 132 8.87 -35.77 -47.64
N THR A 133 7.78 -36.50 -47.37
CA THR A 133 6.70 -37.03 -48.25
C THR A 133 5.38 -37.21 -47.49
N ILE A 134 4.28 -37.32 -48.23
CA ILE A 134 2.93 -37.67 -47.75
C ILE A 134 2.77 -39.20 -47.74
N ASP A 135 1.98 -39.74 -46.81
CA ASP A 135 1.15 -40.92 -47.06
C ASP A 135 -0.13 -40.85 -46.20
N GLU A 136 -1.30 -41.10 -46.81
CA GLU A 136 -2.60 -41.28 -46.14
C GLU A 136 -3.03 -42.74 -46.26
N ALA A 137 -3.54 -43.34 -45.18
CA ALA A 137 -4.35 -44.56 -45.24
C ALA A 137 -5.36 -44.63 -44.08
N ASP A 138 -6.59 -44.97 -44.42
CA ASP A 138 -7.81 -44.92 -43.59
C ASP A 138 -8.09 -46.26 -42.87
N VAL A 139 -9.07 -46.26 -41.96
CA VAL A 139 -9.71 -47.38 -41.21
C VAL A 139 -8.77 -48.29 -40.37
N ASP A 140 -9.15 -48.75 -39.17
CA ASP A 140 -10.47 -49.28 -38.80
C ASP A 140 -10.82 -49.09 -37.30
N ALA A 141 -12.06 -49.38 -36.92
CA ALA A 141 -12.58 -49.15 -35.57
C ALA A 141 -12.93 -50.44 -34.81
N GLU A 142 -12.26 -50.73 -33.68
CA GLU A 142 -12.77 -51.67 -32.67
C GLU A 142 -12.44 -51.25 -31.23
N ALA A 143 -13.33 -51.58 -30.29
CA ALA A 143 -13.25 -51.13 -28.90
C ALA A 143 -12.59 -52.18 -27.99
N SER A 144 -11.54 -51.79 -27.26
CA SER A 144 -11.05 -52.60 -26.13
C SER A 144 -10.60 -51.74 -24.96
N SER A 145 -11.35 -51.82 -23.85
CA SER A 145 -11.04 -51.12 -22.62
C SER A 145 -9.81 -51.74 -21.93
N LYS A 146 -8.74 -50.95 -21.79
CA LYS A 146 -7.63 -51.23 -20.89
C LYS A 146 -7.28 -49.97 -20.11
N ASN A 147 -7.66 -49.95 -18.83
CA ASN A 147 -7.17 -48.96 -17.87
C ASN A 147 -5.66 -49.13 -17.72
N SER A 148 -4.88 -48.39 -18.52
CA SER A 148 -3.51 -48.09 -18.15
C SER A 148 -3.56 -47.11 -16.98
N TYR A 149 -3.07 -47.56 -15.83
CA TYR A 149 -2.76 -46.74 -14.66
C TYR A 149 -1.54 -45.87 -14.99
N SER A 150 -1.74 -44.93 -15.92
CA SER A 150 -0.85 -43.80 -16.08
C SER A 150 -0.92 -43.01 -14.78
N SER A 151 0.10 -43.18 -13.94
CA SER A 151 0.39 -42.24 -12.87
C SER A 151 0.52 -40.87 -13.52
N ILE A 152 -0.48 -40.01 -13.32
CA ILE A 152 -0.37 -38.59 -13.64
C ILE A 152 0.56 -38.00 -12.58
N SER A 153 1.85 -38.27 -12.76
CA SER A 153 2.94 -37.46 -12.25
C SER A 153 2.62 -36.04 -12.70
N VAL A 154 2.19 -35.20 -11.77
CA VAL A 154 1.81 -33.82 -12.06
C VAL A 154 3.00 -33.17 -12.76
N PRO A 155 2.87 -32.74 -14.03
CA PRO A 155 3.99 -32.10 -14.71
C PRO A 155 4.35 -30.84 -13.94
N VAL A 156 5.65 -30.57 -13.80
CA VAL A 156 6.17 -29.43 -13.04
C VAL A 156 5.90 -28.14 -13.81
N VAL A 157 4.65 -27.65 -13.72
CA VAL A 157 4.20 -26.36 -14.26
C VAL A 157 4.12 -25.33 -13.13
N VAL A 158 5.25 -25.21 -12.40
CA VAL A 158 5.51 -24.07 -11.49
C VAL A 158 6.16 -22.92 -12.26
N ASN A 159 6.57 -23.15 -13.52
CA ASN A 159 7.59 -22.36 -14.22
C ASN A 159 7.08 -21.36 -15.27
N GLU A 160 5.78 -21.30 -15.55
CA GLU A 160 5.21 -20.43 -16.60
C GLU A 160 4.07 -19.52 -16.10
N ILE A 161 4.31 -18.79 -15.00
CA ILE A 161 3.64 -17.52 -14.74
C ILE A 161 4.71 -16.44 -14.51
N ASN A 162 5.21 -15.90 -15.61
CA ASN A 162 6.12 -14.74 -15.62
C ASN A 162 5.36 -13.41 -15.41
N ASN A 163 4.33 -13.42 -14.56
CA ASN A 163 3.57 -12.24 -14.17
C ASN A 163 3.97 -11.86 -12.75
N ASN A 164 4.62 -10.70 -12.61
CA ASN A 164 5.08 -10.16 -11.32
C ASN A 164 3.95 -9.70 -10.37
N ASP A 165 2.68 -9.95 -10.72
CA ASP A 165 1.51 -9.59 -9.92
C ASP A 165 1.07 -10.77 -9.00
N PRO A 166 1.16 -10.61 -7.66
CA PRO A 166 0.71 -11.62 -6.71
C PRO A 166 -0.78 -11.95 -6.81
N HIS A 167 -1.64 -11.01 -7.22
CA HIS A 167 -3.08 -11.26 -7.35
C HIS A 167 -3.38 -12.26 -8.48
N GLN A 168 -2.72 -12.12 -9.62
CA GLN A 168 -2.86 -13.07 -10.74
C GLN A 168 -2.35 -14.47 -10.38
N ARG A 169 -1.26 -14.56 -9.62
CA ARG A 169 -0.76 -15.84 -9.09
C ARG A 169 -1.76 -16.49 -8.12
N PHE A 170 -2.43 -15.71 -7.28
CA PHE A 170 -3.47 -16.21 -6.36
C PHE A 170 -4.71 -16.71 -7.10
N GLU A 171 -5.26 -15.94 -8.04
CA GLU A 171 -6.46 -16.34 -8.80
C GLU A 171 -6.19 -17.59 -9.67
N TYR A 172 -5.00 -17.70 -10.27
CA TYR A 172 -4.60 -18.94 -10.95
C TYR A 172 -4.56 -20.14 -10.00
N LEU A 173 -3.92 -20.00 -8.84
CA LEU A 173 -3.87 -21.06 -7.83
C LEU A 173 -5.28 -21.48 -7.39
N ARG A 174 -6.18 -20.51 -7.20
CA ARG A 174 -7.58 -20.74 -6.84
C ARG A 174 -8.34 -21.51 -7.92
N SER A 175 -8.05 -21.26 -9.19
CA SER A 175 -8.58 -22.05 -10.32
C SER A 175 -8.08 -23.50 -10.28
N VAL A 176 -6.79 -23.72 -10.06
CA VAL A 176 -6.19 -25.07 -9.97
C VAL A 176 -6.78 -25.86 -8.80
N ILE A 177 -6.98 -25.22 -7.65
CA ILE A 177 -7.64 -25.79 -6.47
C ILE A 177 -9.10 -26.14 -6.77
N SER A 178 -9.86 -25.21 -7.36
CA SER A 178 -11.26 -25.44 -7.76
C SER A 178 -11.40 -26.67 -8.65
N ASP A 179 -10.59 -26.77 -9.72
CA ASP A 179 -10.59 -27.90 -10.65
C ASP A 179 -10.26 -29.23 -9.95
N LYS A 180 -9.22 -29.25 -9.11
CA LYS A 180 -8.79 -30.46 -8.39
C LYS A 180 -9.87 -30.95 -7.43
N LEU A 181 -10.52 -30.04 -6.71
CA LEU A 181 -11.61 -30.36 -5.80
C LEU A 181 -12.89 -30.77 -6.54
N ASN A 182 -13.21 -30.15 -7.68
CA ASN A 182 -14.38 -30.49 -8.47
C ASN A 182 -14.28 -31.91 -9.03
N ARG A 183 -13.13 -32.30 -9.61
CA ARG A 183 -12.88 -33.68 -10.06
C ARG A 183 -13.05 -34.70 -8.92
N ALA A 184 -12.59 -34.39 -7.71
CA ALA A 184 -12.80 -35.25 -6.54
C ALA A 184 -14.28 -35.34 -6.10
N ARG A 185 -15.02 -34.22 -6.15
CA ARG A 185 -16.46 -34.16 -5.85
C ARG A 185 -17.30 -34.93 -6.88
N GLU A 186 -16.97 -34.82 -8.17
CA GLU A 186 -17.63 -35.54 -9.27
C GLU A 186 -17.44 -37.05 -9.16
N LEU A 187 -16.22 -37.50 -8.86
CA LEU A 187 -15.89 -38.90 -8.66
C LEU A 187 -16.64 -39.47 -7.44
N ALA A 188 -16.75 -38.71 -6.34
CA ALA A 188 -17.59 -39.05 -5.20
C ALA A 188 -19.10 -39.08 -5.51
N ALA A 189 -19.60 -38.15 -6.33
CA ALA A 189 -21.00 -38.14 -6.77
C ALA A 189 -21.34 -39.37 -7.62
N SER A 190 -20.45 -39.75 -8.54
CA SER A 190 -20.57 -40.94 -9.40
C SER A 190 -20.63 -42.23 -8.59
N VAL A 191 -19.67 -42.45 -7.67
CA VAL A 191 -19.67 -43.66 -6.81
C VAL A 191 -20.85 -43.63 -5.82
N SER A 192 -21.30 -42.46 -5.37
CA SER A 192 -22.52 -42.31 -4.55
C SER A 192 -23.80 -42.68 -5.28
N ALA A 193 -23.90 -42.38 -6.59
CA ALA A 193 -25.00 -42.85 -7.43
C ALA A 193 -24.97 -44.37 -7.58
N ALA A 194 -23.82 -44.94 -7.98
CA ALA A 194 -23.64 -46.39 -8.11
C ALA A 194 -23.96 -47.15 -6.80
N ARG A 195 -23.59 -46.58 -5.64
CA ARG A 195 -23.91 -47.11 -4.32
C ARG A 195 -25.42 -47.16 -4.05
N LYS A 196 -26.16 -46.10 -4.37
CA LYS A 196 -27.63 -46.06 -4.21
C LYS A 196 -28.29 -47.14 -5.06
N ASP A 197 -27.83 -47.35 -6.29
CA ASP A 197 -28.38 -48.36 -7.19
C ASP A 197 -27.93 -49.80 -6.86
N SER A 198 -26.79 -49.97 -6.19
CA SER A 198 -26.41 -51.23 -5.58
C SER A 198 -27.32 -51.59 -4.39
N ILE A 199 -27.54 -50.63 -3.48
CA ILE A 199 -28.44 -50.81 -2.32
C ILE A 199 -29.87 -51.11 -2.76
N ARG A 200 -30.37 -50.47 -3.83
CA ARG A 200 -31.67 -50.79 -4.45
C ARG A 200 -31.73 -52.23 -4.95
N ARG A 201 -30.71 -52.69 -5.69
CA ARG A 201 -30.65 -54.07 -6.21
C ARG A 201 -30.58 -55.12 -5.10
N ARG A 202 -29.77 -54.89 -4.06
CA ARG A 202 -29.67 -55.78 -2.89
C ARG A 202 -31.00 -55.89 -2.13
N ARG A 203 -31.71 -54.78 -1.93
CA ARG A 203 -33.06 -54.80 -1.32
C ARG A 203 -34.00 -55.66 -2.13
N LYS A 204 -34.12 -55.40 -3.45
CA LYS A 204 -34.99 -56.21 -4.32
C LYS A 204 -34.66 -57.70 -4.26
N ALA A 205 -33.38 -58.08 -4.25
CA ALA A 205 -32.98 -59.48 -4.13
C ALA A 205 -33.37 -60.11 -2.78
N ALA A 206 -33.39 -59.34 -1.68
CA ALA A 206 -33.90 -59.79 -0.40
C ALA A 206 -35.44 -59.89 -0.40
N ASP A 207 -36.13 -58.91 -0.98
CA ASP A 207 -37.59 -58.91 -1.15
C ASP A 207 -38.05 -60.13 -2.00
N ASP A 208 -37.32 -60.45 -3.07
CA ASP A 208 -37.55 -61.62 -3.93
C ASP A 208 -37.33 -62.95 -3.15
N VAL A 209 -36.31 -63.01 -2.27
CA VAL A 209 -36.04 -64.18 -1.39
C VAL A 209 -37.12 -64.35 -0.31
N GLU A 210 -37.60 -63.25 0.30
CA GLU A 210 -38.68 -63.29 1.29
C GLU A 210 -39.97 -63.84 0.66
N LEU A 211 -40.33 -63.36 -0.53
CA LEU A 211 -41.49 -63.82 -1.29
C LEU A 211 -41.39 -65.32 -1.67
N ALA A 212 -40.21 -65.78 -2.07
CA ALA A 212 -39.96 -67.20 -2.35
C ALA A 212 -40.06 -68.08 -1.11
N SER A 213 -39.56 -67.59 0.04
CA SER A 213 -39.60 -68.29 1.33
C SER A 213 -41.03 -68.40 1.87
N LEU A 214 -41.84 -67.34 1.73
CA LEU A 214 -43.28 -67.36 2.04
C LEU A 214 -44.03 -68.39 1.19
N ARG A 215 -43.70 -68.47 -0.12
CA ARG A 215 -44.29 -69.45 -1.03
C ARG A 215 -43.89 -70.89 -0.69
N HIS A 216 -42.63 -71.13 -0.32
CA HIS A 216 -42.15 -72.44 0.11
C HIS A 216 -42.93 -72.91 1.35
N SER A 217 -43.02 -72.08 2.40
CA SER A 217 -43.77 -72.42 3.61
C SER A 217 -45.29 -72.56 3.39
N GLN A 218 -45.87 -71.85 2.41
CA GLN A 218 -47.24 -72.10 1.98
C GLN A 218 -47.40 -73.49 1.32
N LEU A 219 -46.41 -73.96 0.56
CA LEU A 219 -46.43 -75.29 -0.05
C LEU A 219 -46.17 -76.39 1.00
N GLU A 220 -45.31 -76.16 2.01
CA GLU A 220 -45.17 -77.06 3.16
C GLU A 220 -46.53 -77.28 3.84
N LYS A 221 -47.24 -76.19 4.17
CA LYS A 221 -48.55 -76.26 4.82
C LYS A 221 -49.61 -76.96 3.95
N GLN A 222 -49.55 -76.81 2.63
CA GLN A 222 -50.45 -77.51 1.71
C GLN A 222 -50.10 -79.00 1.57
N LEU A 223 -48.81 -79.37 1.73
CA LEU A 223 -48.37 -80.76 1.75
C LEU A 223 -48.84 -81.46 3.03
N ASP A 224 -48.75 -80.79 4.18
CA ASP A 224 -49.30 -81.28 5.45
C ASP A 224 -50.83 -81.48 5.35
N GLU A 225 -51.56 -80.48 4.85
CA GLU A 225 -53.03 -80.56 4.64
C GLU A 225 -53.44 -81.71 3.69
N ALA A 226 -52.67 -81.96 2.63
CA ALA A 226 -52.92 -83.06 1.70
C ALA A 226 -52.63 -84.43 2.34
N CYS A 227 -51.60 -84.52 3.19
CA CYS A 227 -51.29 -85.72 3.96
C CYS A 227 -52.36 -86.01 5.03
N GLU A 228 -52.85 -85.01 5.75
CA GLU A 228 -53.96 -85.15 6.71
C GLU A 228 -55.28 -85.57 6.04
N ALA A 229 -55.48 -85.21 4.77
CA ALA A 229 -56.66 -85.57 3.97
C ALA A 229 -56.54 -86.93 3.24
N GLU A 230 -55.42 -87.65 3.39
CA GLU A 230 -55.10 -88.89 2.66
C GLU A 230 -55.09 -88.76 1.12
N ASP A 231 -55.01 -87.54 0.56
CA ASP A 231 -54.88 -87.31 -0.89
C ASP A 231 -53.41 -87.36 -1.32
N PHE A 232 -52.89 -88.57 -1.42
CA PHE A 232 -51.50 -88.83 -1.81
C PHE A 232 -51.15 -88.35 -3.24
N GLU A 233 -52.14 -88.24 -4.13
CA GLU A 233 -51.97 -87.72 -5.49
C GLU A 233 -51.90 -86.18 -5.51
N ALA A 234 -52.57 -85.48 -4.58
CA ALA A 234 -52.28 -84.07 -4.30
C ALA A 234 -50.93 -83.90 -3.61
N ALA A 235 -50.64 -84.69 -2.57
CA ALA A 235 -49.39 -84.61 -1.81
C ALA A 235 -48.14 -84.78 -2.71
N GLN A 236 -48.12 -85.77 -3.61
CA GLN A 236 -47.00 -85.95 -4.54
C GLN A 236 -46.81 -84.73 -5.46
N ARG A 237 -47.90 -84.20 -6.04
CA ARG A 237 -47.83 -82.99 -6.90
C ARG A 237 -47.38 -81.75 -6.15
N ILE A 238 -47.75 -81.62 -4.87
CA ILE A 238 -47.30 -80.51 -4.01
C ILE A 238 -45.81 -80.70 -3.66
N SER A 239 -45.36 -81.94 -3.40
CA SER A 239 -43.96 -82.28 -3.18
C SER A 239 -43.08 -81.94 -4.39
N ASP A 240 -43.52 -82.29 -5.62
CA ASP A 240 -42.82 -81.93 -6.86
C ASP A 240 -42.73 -80.39 -7.04
N LEU A 241 -43.81 -79.67 -6.68
CA LEU A 241 -43.84 -78.20 -6.69
C LEU A 241 -42.98 -77.57 -5.58
N LEU A 242 -42.82 -78.26 -4.44
CA LEU A 242 -42.01 -77.82 -3.31
C LEU A 242 -40.52 -77.97 -3.63
N ALA A 243 -40.08 -79.08 -4.23
CA ALA A 243 -38.71 -79.24 -4.73
C ALA A 243 -38.37 -78.20 -5.84
N ALA A 244 -39.35 -77.86 -6.69
CA ALA A 244 -39.22 -76.76 -7.65
C ALA A 244 -39.16 -75.36 -6.98
N ALA A 245 -39.83 -75.18 -5.84
CA ALA A 245 -39.75 -73.95 -5.05
C ALA A 245 -38.42 -73.82 -4.30
N GLU A 246 -37.89 -74.91 -3.72
CA GLU A 246 -36.60 -74.95 -3.03
C GLU A 246 -35.43 -74.62 -3.98
N THR A 247 -35.42 -75.25 -5.16
CA THR A 247 -34.39 -74.98 -6.17
C THR A 247 -34.46 -73.54 -6.67
N HIS A 248 -35.66 -72.95 -6.77
CA HIS A 248 -35.83 -71.53 -7.07
C HIS A 248 -35.38 -70.61 -5.92
N GLN A 249 -35.76 -70.90 -4.68
CA GLN A 249 -35.34 -70.16 -3.49
C GLN A 249 -33.81 -70.16 -3.33
N GLN A 250 -33.17 -71.31 -3.56
CA GLN A 250 -31.70 -71.43 -3.57
C GLN A 250 -31.05 -70.58 -4.68
N SER A 251 -31.67 -70.49 -5.87
CA SER A 251 -31.18 -69.60 -6.94
C SER A 251 -31.28 -68.11 -6.56
N LEU A 252 -32.32 -67.72 -5.83
CA LEU A 252 -32.50 -66.34 -5.34
C LEU A 252 -31.55 -66.02 -4.18
N LEU A 253 -31.26 -66.98 -3.29
CA LEU A 253 -30.24 -66.84 -2.25
C LEU A 253 -28.83 -66.62 -2.82
N ILE A 254 -28.50 -67.24 -3.95
CA ILE A 254 -27.26 -66.97 -4.68
C ILE A 254 -27.27 -65.54 -5.25
N ALA A 255 -28.35 -65.14 -5.92
CA ALA A 255 -28.49 -63.79 -6.47
C ALA A 255 -28.44 -62.67 -5.40
N LEU A 256 -28.94 -62.93 -4.19
CA LEU A 256 -28.81 -62.04 -3.03
C LEU A 256 -27.35 -61.90 -2.59
N ARG A 257 -26.61 -63.02 -2.46
CA ARG A 257 -25.18 -63.02 -2.11
C ARG A 257 -24.33 -62.27 -3.16
N ASP A 258 -24.64 -62.43 -4.44
CA ASP A 258 -23.98 -61.68 -5.52
C ASP A 258 -24.27 -60.17 -5.44
N ALA A 259 -25.53 -59.79 -5.13
CA ALA A 259 -25.90 -58.40 -4.92
C ALA A 259 -25.27 -57.79 -3.65
N GLU A 260 -24.99 -58.60 -2.63
CA GLU A 260 -24.25 -58.23 -1.42
C GLU A 260 -22.77 -58.04 -1.68
N ALA A 261 -22.11 -58.98 -2.36
CA ALA A 261 -20.73 -58.84 -2.80
C ALA A 261 -20.52 -57.60 -3.69
N HIS A 262 -21.48 -57.30 -4.57
CA HIS A 262 -21.46 -56.09 -5.39
C HIS A 262 -21.63 -54.80 -4.56
N CYS A 263 -22.43 -54.83 -3.47
CA CYS A 263 -22.48 -53.71 -2.53
C CYS A 263 -21.15 -53.49 -1.81
N ASP A 264 -20.54 -54.55 -1.25
CA ASP A 264 -19.28 -54.45 -0.52
C ASP A 264 -18.10 -54.02 -1.42
N ALA A 265 -18.14 -54.39 -2.71
CA ALA A 265 -17.21 -53.90 -3.72
C ALA A 265 -17.37 -52.38 -4.00
N ILE A 266 -18.60 -51.87 -3.99
CA ILE A 266 -18.86 -50.42 -4.17
C ILE A 266 -18.59 -49.63 -2.88
N ASP A 267 -18.86 -50.20 -1.70
CA ASP A 267 -18.50 -49.58 -0.41
C ASP A 267 -16.98 -49.55 -0.21
N SER A 268 -16.24 -50.54 -0.72
CA SER A 268 -14.78 -50.48 -0.81
C SER A 268 -14.32 -49.36 -1.74
N LYS A 269 -14.88 -49.24 -2.95
CA LYS A 269 -14.59 -48.11 -3.85
C LYS A 269 -14.90 -46.76 -3.21
N MET A 270 -16.02 -46.62 -2.50
CA MET A 270 -16.40 -45.39 -1.81
C MET A 270 -15.37 -44.98 -0.75
N TYR A 271 -14.76 -45.95 -0.05
CA TYR A 271 -13.65 -45.70 0.86
C TYR A 271 -12.40 -45.20 0.11
N ASP A 272 -12.05 -45.79 -1.04
CA ASP A 272 -10.92 -45.35 -1.88
C ASP A 272 -11.15 -43.93 -2.45
N VAL A 273 -12.41 -43.56 -2.77
CA VAL A 273 -12.77 -42.19 -3.13
C VAL A 273 -12.59 -41.24 -1.95
N LEU A 274 -13.01 -41.63 -0.74
CA LEU A 274 -12.86 -40.80 0.45
C LEU A 274 -11.38 -40.53 0.75
N VAL A 275 -10.50 -41.52 0.61
CA VAL A 275 -9.04 -41.36 0.69
C VAL A 275 -8.54 -40.37 -0.37
N SER A 276 -8.99 -40.53 -1.61
CA SER A 276 -8.58 -39.68 -2.74
C SER A 276 -9.04 -38.22 -2.56
N GLN A 277 -10.23 -37.99 -2.00
CA GLN A 277 -10.74 -36.66 -1.67
C GLN A 277 -9.97 -36.03 -0.49
N ILE A 278 -9.69 -36.82 0.55
CA ILE A 278 -8.86 -36.41 1.69
C ILE A 278 -7.46 -35.97 1.23
N ALA A 279 -6.84 -36.69 0.28
CA ALA A 279 -5.55 -36.33 -0.29
C ALA A 279 -5.65 -35.05 -1.15
N ALA A 280 -6.67 -34.96 -2.01
CA ALA A 280 -6.87 -33.77 -2.85
C ALA A 280 -7.07 -32.49 -2.02
N GLU A 281 -7.78 -32.57 -0.89
CA GLU A 281 -8.00 -31.44 0.02
C GLU A 281 -6.73 -31.09 0.83
N GLN A 282 -5.92 -32.07 1.25
CA GLN A 282 -4.61 -31.83 1.88
C GLN A 282 -3.63 -31.14 0.93
N ASP A 283 -3.58 -31.54 -0.33
CA ASP A 283 -2.74 -30.90 -1.33
C ASP A 283 -3.17 -29.45 -1.57
N CYS A 284 -4.49 -29.18 -1.60
CA CYS A 284 -5.00 -27.81 -1.78
C CYS A 284 -4.68 -26.92 -0.58
N ALA A 285 -4.84 -27.44 0.65
CA ALA A 285 -4.44 -26.73 1.86
C ALA A 285 -2.93 -26.42 1.85
N SER A 286 -2.10 -27.43 1.53
CA SER A 286 -0.63 -27.29 1.48
C SER A 286 -0.16 -26.27 0.45
N LEU A 287 -0.85 -26.17 -0.70
CA LEU A 287 -0.55 -25.15 -1.72
C LEU A 287 -0.93 -23.73 -1.25
N LEU A 288 -2.03 -23.57 -0.52
CA LEU A 288 -2.45 -22.30 0.07
C LEU A 288 -1.58 -21.88 1.27
N ASP A 289 -1.12 -22.83 2.08
CA ASP A 289 -0.13 -22.61 3.14
C ASP A 289 1.20 -22.13 2.53
N HIS A 290 1.68 -22.77 1.45
CA HIS A 290 2.89 -22.36 0.73
C HIS A 290 2.74 -20.98 0.10
N PHE A 291 1.61 -20.70 -0.55
CA PHE A 291 1.35 -19.37 -1.12
C PHE A 291 1.26 -18.30 -0.02
N SER A 292 0.66 -18.60 1.13
CA SER A 292 0.59 -17.68 2.28
C SER A 292 1.99 -17.35 2.81
N ALA A 293 2.82 -18.37 3.03
CA ALA A 293 4.20 -18.20 3.46
C ALA A 293 5.02 -17.38 2.45
N ASP A 294 4.94 -17.70 1.16
CA ASP A 294 5.60 -16.94 0.09
C ASP A 294 5.14 -15.49 0.05
N ALA A 295 3.83 -15.23 0.13
CA ALA A 295 3.26 -13.89 0.06
C ALA A 295 3.63 -13.04 1.28
N SER A 296 3.65 -13.63 2.49
CA SER A 296 4.10 -12.93 3.70
C SER A 296 5.61 -12.65 3.67
N ASN A 297 6.44 -13.64 3.29
CA ASN A 297 7.89 -13.46 3.14
C ASN A 297 8.22 -12.43 2.04
N SER A 298 7.45 -12.43 0.95
CA SER A 298 7.55 -11.41 -0.10
C SER A 298 7.19 -10.03 0.44
N ALA A 299 6.08 -9.88 1.17
CA ALA A 299 5.72 -8.60 1.78
C ALA A 299 6.80 -8.08 2.74
N ASP A 300 7.35 -8.93 3.60
CA ASP A 300 8.37 -8.51 4.57
C ASP A 300 9.73 -8.21 3.93
N THR A 301 10.10 -8.89 2.83
CA THR A 301 11.31 -8.55 2.07
C THR A 301 11.14 -7.29 1.23
N PHE A 302 9.97 -7.05 0.66
CA PHE A 302 9.65 -5.79 -0.03
C PHE A 302 9.61 -4.61 0.93
N LEU A 303 8.91 -4.73 2.07
CA LEU A 303 8.86 -3.66 3.10
C LEU A 303 10.26 -3.30 3.60
N LYS A 304 11.09 -4.29 3.97
CA LYS A 304 12.48 -4.04 4.40
C LYS A 304 13.34 -3.38 3.32
N LYS A 305 13.13 -3.73 2.05
CA LYS A 305 13.81 -3.08 0.92
C LYS A 305 13.32 -1.65 0.71
N ALA A 306 12.03 -1.40 0.87
CA ALA A 306 11.42 -0.06 0.83
C ALA A 306 12.00 0.82 1.93
N GLU A 307 12.01 0.32 3.17
CA GLU A 307 12.57 0.97 4.35
C GLU A 307 14.07 1.26 4.16
N SER A 308 14.87 0.29 3.68
CA SER A 308 16.30 0.50 3.47
C SER A 308 16.60 1.54 2.38
N LEU A 309 15.92 1.47 1.24
CA LEU A 309 16.12 2.42 0.13
C LEU A 309 15.61 3.82 0.51
N SER A 310 14.44 3.91 1.11
CA SER A 310 13.88 5.18 1.58
C SER A 310 14.73 5.79 2.69
N SER A 311 15.33 4.99 3.58
CA SER A 311 16.26 5.49 4.60
C SER A 311 17.57 5.99 3.99
N GLU A 312 18.16 5.24 3.06
CA GLU A 312 19.39 5.62 2.36
C GLU A 312 19.19 6.90 1.52
N GLU A 313 18.03 7.06 0.88
CA GLU A 313 17.72 8.25 0.09
C GLU A 313 17.28 9.44 0.96
N MET A 314 16.60 9.20 2.09
CA MET A 314 16.28 10.24 3.09
C MET A 314 17.55 10.76 3.79
N GLU A 315 18.53 9.90 4.07
CA GLU A 315 19.83 10.31 4.62
C GLU A 315 20.60 11.22 3.63
N LYS A 316 20.66 10.82 2.35
CA LYS A 316 21.21 11.67 1.27
C LYS A 316 20.44 12.98 1.12
N TRP A 317 19.12 12.94 1.25
CA TRP A 317 18.26 14.12 1.20
C TRP A 317 18.52 15.07 2.37
N LEU A 318 18.67 14.55 3.60
CA LEU A 318 19.00 15.31 4.80
C LEU A 318 20.36 15.99 4.66
N ALA A 319 21.42 15.25 4.35
CA ALA A 319 22.77 15.81 4.18
C ALA A 319 22.83 16.87 3.06
N SER A 320 22.10 16.65 1.96
CA SER A 320 21.99 17.64 0.87
C SER A 320 21.18 18.87 1.27
N THR A 321 20.18 18.73 2.14
CA THR A 321 19.36 19.83 2.66
C THR A 321 20.13 20.67 3.68
N GLU A 322 20.87 20.03 4.58
CA GLU A 322 21.79 20.69 5.53
C GLU A 322 22.86 21.51 4.78
N ALA A 323 23.47 20.93 3.74
CA ALA A 323 24.43 21.63 2.88
C ALA A 323 23.82 22.76 2.02
N LEU A 324 22.50 22.78 1.83
CA LEU A 324 21.77 23.88 1.19
C LEU A 324 21.41 24.97 2.21
N GLU A 325 20.96 24.58 3.40
CA GLU A 325 20.62 25.51 4.49
C GLU A 325 21.85 26.26 5.00
N GLY A 326 23.01 25.58 5.13
CA GLY A 326 24.29 26.24 5.44
C GLY A 326 24.66 27.33 4.41
N ARG A 327 24.60 27.00 3.10
CA ARG A 327 24.82 27.98 2.01
C ARG A 327 23.80 29.11 2.03
N LYS A 328 22.54 28.82 2.37
CA LYS A 328 21.50 29.86 2.49
C LYS A 328 21.86 30.88 3.57
N ILE A 329 22.25 30.40 4.75
CA ILE A 329 22.61 31.25 5.89
C ILE A 329 23.88 32.08 5.57
N GLU A 330 24.87 31.45 4.93
CA GLU A 330 26.09 32.13 4.45
C GLU A 330 25.77 33.28 3.48
N LEU A 331 24.91 33.05 2.48
CA LEU A 331 24.46 34.05 1.52
C LEU A 331 23.56 35.12 2.14
N GLU A 332 22.77 34.79 3.16
CA GLU A 332 21.93 35.74 3.89
C GLU A 332 22.82 36.72 4.70
N ILE A 333 23.90 36.23 5.30
CA ILE A 333 24.94 37.05 5.95
C ILE A 333 25.70 37.90 4.92
N GLU A 334 26.17 37.33 3.81
CA GLU A 334 26.88 38.09 2.76
C GLU A 334 25.98 39.19 2.18
N SER A 335 24.72 38.87 1.88
CA SER A 335 23.72 39.84 1.41
C SER A 335 23.55 41.00 2.38
N HIS A 336 23.41 40.73 3.69
CA HIS A 336 23.33 41.79 4.70
C HIS A 336 24.58 42.68 4.70
N LEU A 337 25.78 42.09 4.63
CA LEU A 337 27.04 42.84 4.64
C LEU A 337 27.22 43.70 3.37
N VAL A 338 26.86 43.18 2.19
CA VAL A 338 26.92 43.92 0.91
C VAL A 338 25.87 45.04 0.87
N ASN A 339 24.69 44.83 1.44
CA ASN A 339 23.65 45.86 1.53
C ASN A 339 24.03 46.99 2.50
N GLU A 340 24.56 46.65 3.67
CA GLU A 340 25.06 47.63 4.65
C GLU A 340 26.21 48.47 4.05
N ALA A 341 27.21 47.82 3.43
CA ALA A 341 28.33 48.52 2.80
C ALA A 341 27.86 49.49 1.68
N ARG A 342 26.82 49.12 0.93
CA ARG A 342 26.22 49.98 -0.10
C ARG A 342 25.45 51.16 0.50
N ALA A 343 24.75 50.96 1.61
CA ALA A 343 24.05 52.04 2.31
C ALA A 343 25.05 53.06 2.90
N VAL A 344 26.11 52.58 3.55
CA VAL A 344 27.21 53.43 4.05
C VAL A 344 27.88 54.21 2.92
N LEU A 345 28.16 53.57 1.78
CA LEU A 345 28.74 54.24 0.61
C LEU A 345 27.82 55.34 0.06
N ASN A 346 26.53 55.06 -0.13
CA ASN A 346 25.58 56.05 -0.63
C ASN A 346 25.49 57.27 0.32
N ASN A 347 25.36 57.04 1.63
CA ASN A 347 25.33 58.11 2.63
C ASN A 347 26.61 58.96 2.61
N SER A 348 27.77 58.34 2.38
CA SER A 348 29.06 59.04 2.31
C SER A 348 29.22 59.88 1.04
N ILE A 349 28.73 59.39 -0.10
CA ILE A 349 28.70 60.15 -1.36
C ILE A 349 27.76 61.34 -1.22
N GLU A 350 26.56 61.14 -0.68
CA GLU A 350 25.56 62.19 -0.49
C GLU A 350 26.07 63.32 0.44
N HIS A 351 26.74 62.98 1.55
CA HIS A 351 27.37 63.98 2.42
C HIS A 351 28.49 64.76 1.73
N SER A 352 29.40 64.08 1.00
CA SER A 352 30.51 64.76 0.33
C SER A 352 30.02 65.73 -0.75
N VAL A 353 29.03 65.33 -1.55
CA VAL A 353 28.43 66.19 -2.59
C VAL A 353 27.69 67.38 -1.98
N GLU A 354 27.01 67.19 -0.84
CA GLU A 354 26.28 68.26 -0.13
C GLU A 354 27.24 69.23 0.60
N ASP A 355 28.39 68.77 1.11
CA ASP A 355 29.47 69.66 1.60
C ASP A 355 30.07 70.51 0.47
N ASP A 356 30.43 69.89 -0.66
CA ASP A 356 30.97 70.58 -1.85
C ASP A 356 29.96 71.58 -2.45
N LEU A 357 28.66 71.24 -2.47
CA LEU A 357 27.58 72.14 -2.89
C LEU A 357 27.43 73.33 -1.93
N ARG A 358 27.58 73.12 -0.62
CA ARG A 358 27.54 74.22 0.37
C ARG A 358 28.75 75.14 0.26
N GLU A 359 29.97 74.64 -0.01
CA GLU A 359 31.11 75.50 -0.32
C GLU A 359 30.86 76.32 -1.59
N LYS A 360 30.39 75.68 -2.67
CA LYS A 360 30.03 76.34 -3.95
C LYS A 360 29.00 77.46 -3.76
N GLU A 361 27.97 77.25 -2.95
CA GLU A 361 26.93 78.23 -2.62
C GLU A 361 27.48 79.42 -1.80
N ILE A 362 28.40 79.18 -0.86
CA ILE A 362 29.11 80.23 -0.13
C ILE A 362 30.02 81.03 -1.09
N LEU A 363 30.70 80.36 -2.02
CA LEU A 363 31.52 81.00 -3.04
C LEU A 363 30.67 81.84 -4.01
N TYR A 364 29.45 81.45 -4.37
CA TYR A 364 28.54 82.31 -5.14
C TYR A 364 28.11 83.56 -4.36
N LYS A 365 27.71 83.43 -3.09
CA LYS A 365 27.37 84.59 -2.24
C LYS A 365 28.55 85.55 -2.08
N LYS A 366 29.77 85.01 -1.95
CA LYS A 366 31.02 85.78 -1.93
C LYS A 366 31.31 86.43 -3.29
N LYS A 367 31.07 85.73 -4.41
CA LYS A 367 31.20 86.25 -5.79
C LYS A 367 30.24 87.42 -6.04
N ASP A 368 29.02 87.40 -5.52
CA ASP A 368 28.06 88.49 -5.70
C ASP A 368 28.48 89.74 -4.89
N ILE A 369 28.97 89.58 -3.65
CA ILE A 369 29.61 90.66 -2.88
C ILE A 369 30.82 91.21 -3.65
N LEU A 370 31.71 90.34 -4.11
CA LEU A 370 32.88 90.70 -4.91
C LEU A 370 32.53 91.32 -6.26
N THR A 371 31.35 91.07 -6.84
CA THR A 371 30.90 91.70 -8.09
C THR A 371 30.59 93.18 -7.88
N ASN A 372 30.00 93.54 -6.73
CA ASN A 372 29.79 94.92 -6.32
C ASN A 372 31.13 95.65 -6.05
N GLU A 373 32.17 94.93 -5.66
CA GLU A 373 33.53 95.48 -5.52
C GLU A 373 34.31 95.52 -6.85
N LEU A 374 34.13 94.52 -7.72
CA LEU A 374 34.72 94.40 -9.06
C LEU A 374 34.37 95.60 -9.94
N GLN A 375 33.19 96.18 -9.76
CA GLN A 375 32.75 97.38 -10.46
C GLN A 375 33.58 98.64 -10.08
N LYS A 376 34.26 98.64 -8.92
CA LYS A 376 35.33 99.59 -8.56
C LYS A 376 36.71 99.08 -9.00
N LEU A 377 36.90 97.75 -8.97
CA LEU A 377 38.15 97.07 -9.31
C LEU A 377 38.44 96.97 -10.81
N LEU A 378 37.56 97.46 -11.70
CA LEU A 378 37.76 97.50 -13.16
C LEU A 378 39.04 98.25 -13.62
N ALA A 379 39.67 99.04 -12.75
CA ALA A 379 41.00 99.61 -13.00
C ALA A 379 42.15 98.63 -12.65
N LEU A 380 41.96 97.74 -11.67
CA LEU A 380 42.88 96.66 -11.28
C LEU A 380 42.70 95.40 -12.15
N VAL A 381 41.66 95.36 -13.00
CA VAL A 381 41.28 94.17 -13.77
C VAL A 381 42.43 93.61 -14.62
N ARG A 382 43.35 94.45 -15.13
CA ARG A 382 44.53 93.96 -15.89
C ARG A 382 45.60 93.25 -15.07
N ASP A 383 45.71 93.55 -13.78
CA ASP A 383 46.56 92.77 -12.87
C ASP A 383 45.82 91.50 -12.42
N LYS A 384 44.50 91.63 -12.17
CA LYS A 384 43.62 90.46 -11.93
C LYS A 384 43.52 89.53 -13.14
N GLU A 385 43.72 89.94 -14.38
CA GLU A 385 43.75 89.06 -15.56
C GLU A 385 44.83 87.96 -15.43
N LYS A 386 45.95 88.24 -14.76
CA LYS A 386 46.97 87.21 -14.43
C LYS A 386 46.54 86.33 -13.27
N GLU A 387 45.94 86.93 -12.23
CA GLU A 387 45.42 86.18 -11.07
C GLU A 387 44.19 85.32 -11.45
N ILE A 388 43.47 85.67 -12.52
CA ILE A 388 42.41 84.85 -13.12
C ILE A 388 43.04 83.66 -13.83
N ALA A 389 44.11 83.83 -14.62
CA ALA A 389 44.82 82.68 -15.21
C ALA A 389 45.41 81.73 -14.14
N GLU A 390 45.81 82.26 -12.98
CA GLU A 390 46.22 81.47 -11.80
C GLU A 390 45.02 80.78 -11.12
N ASN A 391 43.89 81.47 -10.93
CA ASN A 391 42.67 80.88 -10.38
C ASN A 391 42.04 79.85 -11.32
N ASP A 392 42.08 80.04 -12.65
CA ASP A 392 41.68 79.04 -13.63
C ASP A 392 42.59 77.80 -13.57
N SER A 393 43.86 77.96 -13.17
CA SER A 393 44.74 76.82 -12.86
C SER A 393 44.34 76.13 -11.55
N ASN A 394 43.94 76.88 -10.52
CA ASN A 394 43.47 76.32 -9.26
C ASN A 394 42.10 75.63 -9.40
N ILE A 395 41.17 76.20 -10.19
CA ILE A 395 39.86 75.62 -10.50
C ILE A 395 40.05 74.31 -11.25
N ARG A 396 40.86 74.27 -12.32
CA ARG A 396 41.19 73.01 -13.00
C ARG A 396 41.87 72.00 -12.07
N ALA A 397 42.73 72.43 -11.15
CA ALA A 397 43.33 71.54 -10.14
C ALA A 397 42.31 71.03 -9.09
N VAL A 398 41.19 71.74 -8.85
CA VAL A 398 40.05 71.24 -8.07
C VAL A 398 39.22 70.26 -8.89
N GLU A 399 38.87 70.63 -10.13
CA GLU A 399 38.09 69.81 -11.07
C GLU A 399 38.79 68.48 -11.41
N GLU A 400 40.11 68.48 -11.59
CA GLU A 400 40.94 67.28 -11.78
C GLU A 400 40.84 66.35 -10.55
N ARG A 401 40.92 66.90 -9.32
CA ARG A 401 40.76 66.10 -8.08
C ARG A 401 39.35 65.56 -7.92
N ILE A 402 38.32 66.34 -8.24
CA ILE A 402 36.93 65.87 -8.24
C ILE A 402 36.76 64.75 -9.27
N SER A 403 37.32 64.90 -10.48
CA SER A 403 37.28 63.89 -11.54
C SER A 403 37.95 62.58 -11.11
N ILE A 404 39.11 62.65 -10.45
CA ILE A 404 39.81 61.49 -9.88
C ILE A 404 38.94 60.82 -8.81
N VAL A 405 38.48 61.57 -7.79
CA VAL A 405 37.68 61.02 -6.68
C VAL A 405 36.35 60.42 -7.16
N VAL A 406 35.67 61.05 -8.12
CA VAL A 406 34.45 60.51 -8.75
C VAL A 406 34.74 59.23 -9.54
N SER A 407 35.88 59.16 -10.25
CA SER A 407 36.30 57.95 -10.97
C SER A 407 36.57 56.79 -10.02
N ASP A 408 37.32 57.02 -8.93
CA ASP A 408 37.61 56.03 -7.90
C ASP A 408 36.30 55.50 -7.27
N PHE A 409 35.39 56.39 -6.86
CA PHE A 409 34.08 56.00 -6.31
C PHE A 409 33.21 55.24 -7.30
N GLN A 410 33.27 55.57 -8.60
CA GLN A 410 32.47 54.89 -9.62
C GLN A 410 33.01 53.47 -9.93
N GLU A 411 34.32 53.22 -9.76
CA GLU A 411 34.86 51.85 -9.74
C GLU A 411 34.33 51.06 -8.54
N TYR A 412 34.38 51.61 -7.33
CA TYR A 412 33.84 50.97 -6.12
C TYR A 412 32.34 50.67 -6.23
N GLN A 413 31.55 51.61 -6.74
CA GLN A 413 30.11 51.43 -6.96
C GLN A 413 29.82 50.32 -7.99
N SER A 414 30.60 50.28 -9.08
CA SER A 414 30.49 49.22 -10.10
C SER A 414 30.83 47.84 -9.52
N SER A 415 31.87 47.76 -8.69
CA SER A 415 32.29 46.54 -7.99
C SER A 415 31.22 46.02 -7.02
N ILE A 416 30.60 46.91 -6.23
CA ILE A 416 29.52 46.55 -5.28
C ILE A 416 28.25 46.11 -6.01
N ASN A 417 27.87 46.78 -7.10
CA ASN A 417 26.71 46.39 -7.90
C ASN A 417 26.92 45.03 -8.59
N ALA A 418 28.09 44.79 -9.18
CA ALA A 418 28.41 43.48 -9.78
C ALA A 418 28.37 42.33 -8.76
N LYS A 419 28.82 42.57 -7.52
CA LYS A 419 28.66 41.61 -6.42
C LYS A 419 27.19 41.36 -6.08
N TYR A 420 26.37 42.42 -5.97
CA TYR A 420 24.95 42.28 -5.68
C TYR A 420 24.20 41.48 -6.75
N ASP A 421 24.42 41.78 -8.03
CA ASP A 421 23.74 41.07 -9.13
C ASP A 421 24.15 39.59 -9.18
N SER A 422 25.41 39.29 -8.88
CA SER A 422 25.91 37.93 -8.70
C SER A 422 25.22 37.22 -7.53
N LEU A 423 25.14 37.87 -6.36
CA LEU A 423 24.53 37.31 -5.15
C LEU A 423 23.01 37.08 -5.35
N GLN A 424 22.32 38.00 -6.02
CA GLN A 424 20.91 37.88 -6.41
C GLN A 424 20.68 36.71 -7.38
N SER A 425 21.62 36.44 -8.29
CA SER A 425 21.60 35.26 -9.17
C SER A 425 21.79 33.96 -8.38
N ILE A 426 22.72 33.92 -7.43
CA ILE A 426 22.97 32.75 -6.58
C ILE A 426 21.77 32.46 -5.65
N ILE A 427 21.14 33.48 -5.06
CA ILE A 427 19.88 33.34 -4.31
C ILE A 427 18.78 32.72 -5.18
N SER A 428 18.66 33.16 -6.43
CA SER A 428 17.67 32.63 -7.38
C SER A 428 17.93 31.16 -7.71
N GLN A 429 19.20 30.77 -7.90
CA GLN A 429 19.60 29.38 -8.11
C GLN A 429 19.35 28.49 -6.87
N LEU A 430 19.63 29.00 -5.67
CA LEU A 430 19.39 28.29 -4.41
C LEU A 430 17.89 28.04 -4.15
N ASN A 431 17.02 28.97 -4.54
CA ASN A 431 15.57 28.79 -4.46
C ASN A 431 15.08 27.65 -5.39
N LEU A 432 15.62 27.55 -6.61
CA LEU A 432 15.32 26.44 -7.53
C LEU A 432 15.84 25.09 -6.98
N GLU A 433 17.03 25.09 -6.36
CA GLU A 433 17.58 23.91 -5.70
C GLU A 433 16.70 23.45 -4.52
N SER A 434 16.17 24.39 -3.74
CA SER A 434 15.24 24.12 -2.64
C SER A 434 13.90 23.55 -3.13
N GLU A 435 13.35 24.05 -4.24
CA GLU A 435 12.15 23.46 -4.86
C GLU A 435 12.42 22.04 -5.39
N ALA A 436 13.56 21.81 -6.03
CA ALA A 436 13.98 20.48 -6.47
C ALA A 436 14.14 19.49 -5.29
N MET A 437 14.70 19.95 -4.16
CA MET A 437 14.76 19.15 -2.93
C MET A 437 13.38 18.89 -2.32
N SER A 438 12.44 19.83 -2.40
CA SER A 438 11.04 19.61 -2.03
C SER A 438 10.34 18.56 -2.92
N MET A 439 10.69 18.52 -4.21
CA MET A 439 10.16 17.49 -5.13
C MET A 439 10.76 16.11 -4.83
N LYS A 440 12.07 15.98 -4.63
CA LYS A 440 12.70 14.72 -4.24
C LYS A 440 12.10 14.11 -2.97
N LYS A 441 11.85 14.93 -1.94
CA LYS A 441 11.19 14.43 -0.72
C LYS A 441 9.83 13.80 -1.01
N LYS A 442 8.99 14.47 -1.81
CA LYS A 442 7.67 13.95 -2.22
C LYS A 442 7.78 12.66 -3.04
N GLU A 443 8.86 12.49 -3.80
CA GLU A 443 9.14 11.28 -4.57
C GLU A 443 9.54 10.09 -3.66
N ILE A 444 10.44 10.31 -2.69
CA ILE A 444 10.81 9.32 -1.66
C ILE A 444 9.58 8.92 -0.84
N ASP A 445 8.85 9.92 -0.32
CA ASP A 445 7.62 9.71 0.46
C ASP A 445 6.57 8.92 -0.36
N LYS A 446 6.42 9.23 -1.66
CA LYS A 446 5.50 8.51 -2.54
C LYS A 446 5.95 7.06 -2.79
N PHE A 447 7.23 6.83 -3.09
CA PHE A 447 7.77 5.48 -3.32
C PHE A 447 7.55 4.58 -2.10
N LEU A 448 7.84 5.09 -0.90
CA LEU A 448 7.61 4.35 0.34
C LEU A 448 6.11 4.03 0.53
N ASN A 449 5.22 4.99 0.27
CA ASN A 449 3.78 4.75 0.36
C ASN A 449 3.31 3.72 -0.68
N ASP A 450 3.65 3.85 -1.96
CA ASP A 450 3.26 2.92 -3.04
C ASP A 450 3.71 1.47 -2.72
N GLU A 451 4.91 1.30 -2.16
CA GLU A 451 5.49 -0.01 -1.82
C GLU A 451 4.93 -0.60 -0.51
N VAL A 452 4.60 0.25 0.49
CA VAL A 452 3.83 -0.16 1.68
C VAL A 452 2.41 -0.60 1.29
N ASP A 453 1.78 0.13 0.38
CA ASP A 453 0.46 -0.19 -0.18
C ASP A 453 0.48 -1.50 -0.97
N ARG A 454 1.64 -1.91 -1.51
CA ARG A 454 1.84 -3.20 -2.18
C ARG A 454 2.13 -4.32 -1.17
N GLY A 455 2.91 -4.04 -0.12
CA GLY A 455 3.17 -4.95 0.99
C GLY A 455 1.92 -5.31 1.80
N THR A 456 1.01 -4.36 2.04
CA THR A 456 -0.26 -4.61 2.73
C THR A 456 -1.21 -5.48 1.89
N LYS A 457 -1.33 -5.24 0.58
CA LYS A 457 -2.09 -6.09 -0.36
C LYS A 457 -1.56 -7.53 -0.37
N LEU A 458 -0.24 -7.72 -0.37
CA LEU A 458 0.40 -9.03 -0.23
C LEU A 458 0.09 -9.72 1.11
N LYS A 459 0.09 -8.98 2.23
CA LYS A 459 -0.26 -9.54 3.55
C LYS A 459 -1.74 -9.92 3.66
N GLU A 460 -2.64 -9.19 3.02
CA GLU A 460 -4.05 -9.56 2.96
C GLU A 460 -4.27 -10.81 2.08
N LEU A 461 -3.58 -10.93 0.93
CA LEU A 461 -3.56 -12.18 0.15
C LEU A 461 -3.02 -13.36 0.97
N ALA A 462 -1.92 -13.16 1.71
CA ALA A 462 -1.34 -14.18 2.57
C ALA A 462 -2.34 -14.63 3.65
N ARG A 463 -3.03 -13.68 4.30
CA ARG A 463 -4.06 -13.96 5.31
C ARG A 463 -5.24 -14.74 4.72
N VAL A 464 -5.82 -14.28 3.61
CA VAL A 464 -6.94 -14.96 2.94
C VAL A 464 -6.54 -16.39 2.51
N SER A 465 -5.32 -16.57 2.01
CA SER A 465 -4.79 -17.90 1.65
C SER A 465 -4.66 -18.82 2.88
N ALA A 466 -4.18 -18.31 4.02
CA ALA A 466 -4.09 -19.09 5.26
C ALA A 466 -5.48 -19.42 5.86
N ASP A 467 -6.43 -18.50 5.77
CA ASP A 467 -7.81 -18.72 6.21
C ASP A 467 -8.50 -19.79 5.32
N GLU A 468 -8.34 -19.74 3.99
CA GLU A 468 -8.82 -20.80 3.09
C GLU A 468 -8.11 -22.15 3.36
N ALA A 469 -6.78 -22.15 3.57
CA ALA A 469 -6.02 -23.37 3.91
C ALA A 469 -6.54 -24.03 5.20
N LYS A 470 -6.84 -23.23 6.22
CA LYS A 470 -7.38 -23.68 7.51
C LYS A 470 -8.77 -24.29 7.36
N GLU A 471 -9.65 -23.71 6.53
CA GLU A 471 -10.94 -24.33 6.22
C GLU A 471 -10.75 -25.73 5.60
N TYR A 472 -9.82 -25.90 4.66
CA TYR A 472 -9.50 -27.22 4.09
C TYR A 472 -8.94 -28.20 5.14
N TRP A 473 -8.10 -27.75 6.08
CA TRP A 473 -7.58 -28.60 7.16
C TRP A 473 -8.67 -29.11 8.11
N GLU A 474 -9.61 -28.26 8.53
CA GLU A 474 -10.78 -28.67 9.34
C GLU A 474 -11.66 -29.67 8.58
N VAL A 475 -11.88 -29.41 7.29
CA VAL A 475 -12.65 -30.25 6.36
C VAL A 475 -11.98 -31.61 6.10
N VAL A 476 -10.64 -31.68 6.16
CA VAL A 476 -9.84 -32.91 6.15
C VAL A 476 -9.95 -33.69 7.46
N GLU A 477 -9.91 -33.01 8.62
CA GLU A 477 -10.04 -33.66 9.93
C GLU A 477 -11.41 -34.35 10.07
N LEU A 478 -12.49 -33.67 9.70
CA LEU A 478 -13.85 -34.23 9.69
C LEU A 478 -13.94 -35.49 8.81
N ARG A 479 -13.28 -35.52 7.65
CA ARG A 479 -13.22 -36.72 6.80
C ARG A 479 -12.36 -37.84 7.37
N ARG A 480 -11.23 -37.55 8.00
CA ARG A 480 -10.40 -38.56 8.72
C ARG A 480 -11.19 -39.21 9.86
N SER A 481 -12.01 -38.42 10.58
CA SER A 481 -12.92 -38.91 11.61
C SER A 481 -14.01 -39.82 11.03
N LEU A 482 -14.68 -39.40 9.94
CA LEU A 482 -15.66 -40.21 9.21
C LEU A 482 -15.05 -41.53 8.68
N MET A 483 -13.88 -41.46 8.06
CA MET A 483 -13.12 -42.61 7.55
C MET A 483 -12.80 -43.63 8.66
N SER A 484 -12.42 -43.14 9.85
CA SER A 484 -12.17 -43.99 11.03
C SER A 484 -13.45 -44.69 11.53
N SER A 485 -14.59 -43.99 11.50
CA SER A 485 -15.90 -44.56 11.82
C SER A 485 -16.33 -45.65 10.82
N ILE A 486 -16.09 -45.41 9.52
CA ILE A 486 -16.35 -46.40 8.45
C ILE A 486 -15.49 -47.65 8.62
N LEU A 487 -14.19 -47.49 8.93
CA LEU A 487 -13.30 -48.62 9.18
C LEU A 487 -13.77 -49.49 10.36
N LYS A 488 -14.15 -48.86 11.48
CA LYS A 488 -14.68 -49.58 12.64
C LYS A 488 -15.98 -50.33 12.30
N SER A 489 -16.90 -49.68 11.59
CA SER A 489 -18.15 -50.32 11.12
C SER A 489 -17.88 -51.52 10.20
N ARG A 490 -16.87 -51.44 9.33
CA ARG A 490 -16.42 -52.56 8.49
C ARG A 490 -15.84 -53.71 9.31
N GLU A 491 -15.00 -53.40 10.31
CA GLU A 491 -14.42 -54.39 11.22
C GLU A 491 -15.52 -55.12 12.01
N ASP A 492 -16.50 -54.37 12.53
CA ASP A 492 -17.63 -54.92 13.28
C ASP A 492 -18.59 -55.74 12.38
N LYS A 493 -18.79 -55.36 11.10
CA LYS A 493 -19.49 -56.20 10.11
C LYS A 493 -18.80 -57.56 9.93
N VAL A 494 -17.47 -57.59 9.82
CA VAL A 494 -16.70 -58.84 9.64
C VAL A 494 -16.79 -59.73 10.90
N LYS A 495 -16.80 -59.15 12.10
CA LYS A 495 -17.05 -59.90 13.35
C LYS A 495 -18.44 -60.56 13.35
N LEU A 496 -19.47 -59.80 12.97
CA LEU A 496 -20.86 -60.28 12.91
C LEU A 496 -21.01 -61.43 11.90
N ALA A 497 -20.50 -61.27 10.68
CA ALA A 497 -20.53 -62.32 9.66
C ALA A 497 -19.85 -63.63 10.12
N LYS A 498 -18.74 -63.52 10.87
CA LYS A 498 -18.06 -64.70 11.46
C LYS A 498 -18.87 -65.36 12.59
N THR A 499 -19.66 -64.60 13.34
CA THR A 499 -20.60 -65.19 14.33
C THR A 499 -21.81 -65.84 13.68
N GLU A 500 -22.29 -65.27 12.57
CA GLU A 500 -23.39 -65.81 11.75
C GLU A 500 -22.99 -67.11 11.03
N GLU A 501 -21.77 -67.19 10.48
CA GLU A 501 -21.17 -68.40 9.93
C GLU A 501 -21.14 -69.53 10.97
N LYS A 502 -20.67 -69.24 12.20
CA LYS A 502 -20.63 -70.22 13.30
C LYS A 502 -22.02 -70.71 13.70
N LEU A 503 -23.00 -69.80 13.83
CA LEU A 503 -24.39 -70.16 14.14
C LEU A 503 -25.03 -70.99 13.02
N SER A 504 -24.72 -70.67 11.76
CA SER A 504 -25.21 -71.42 10.59
C SER A 504 -24.69 -72.86 10.58
N ALA A 505 -23.41 -73.07 10.92
CA ALA A 505 -22.83 -74.40 11.07
C ALA A 505 -23.47 -75.19 12.23
N GLU A 506 -23.71 -74.56 13.38
CA GLU A 506 -24.38 -75.17 14.53
C GLU A 506 -25.82 -75.59 14.20
N VAL A 507 -26.58 -74.73 13.51
CA VAL A 507 -27.93 -75.05 12.99
C VAL A 507 -27.88 -76.22 12.00
N GLN A 508 -26.91 -76.24 11.09
CA GLN A 508 -26.77 -77.33 10.13
C GLN A 508 -26.46 -78.67 10.82
N THR A 509 -25.62 -78.69 11.85
CA THR A 509 -25.38 -79.92 12.65
C THR A 509 -26.63 -80.38 13.38
N LEU A 510 -27.39 -79.48 14.01
CA LEU A 510 -28.65 -79.82 14.67
C LEU A 510 -29.71 -80.37 13.69
N GLN A 511 -29.76 -79.82 12.46
CA GLN A 511 -30.67 -80.32 11.42
C GLN A 511 -30.28 -81.73 10.93
N GLN A 512 -28.98 -82.04 10.85
CA GLN A 512 -28.48 -83.38 10.55
C GLN A 512 -28.79 -84.36 11.69
N GLU A 513 -28.54 -83.99 12.95
CA GLU A 513 -28.86 -84.80 14.13
C GLU A 513 -30.37 -85.10 14.22
N ALA A 514 -31.22 -84.09 14.04
CA ALA A 514 -32.68 -84.26 14.02
C ALA A 514 -33.13 -85.18 12.87
N SER A 515 -32.52 -85.08 11.69
CA SER A 515 -32.81 -85.95 10.55
C SER A 515 -32.38 -87.40 10.80
N ALA A 516 -31.21 -87.61 11.39
CA ALA A 516 -30.72 -88.94 11.79
C ALA A 516 -31.60 -89.57 12.89
N ALA A 517 -32.09 -88.76 13.84
CA ALA A 517 -33.03 -89.21 14.87
C ALA A 517 -34.39 -89.61 14.27
N ARG A 518 -34.94 -88.83 13.33
CA ARG A 518 -36.16 -89.17 12.58
C ARG A 518 -36.01 -90.49 11.81
N ALA A 519 -34.92 -90.65 11.06
CA ALA A 519 -34.63 -91.88 10.33
C ALA A 519 -34.49 -93.09 11.28
N SER A 520 -33.83 -92.91 12.43
CA SER A 520 -33.69 -93.94 13.46
C SER A 520 -35.04 -94.35 14.07
N LEU A 521 -35.95 -93.40 14.30
CA LEU A 521 -37.33 -93.69 14.74
C LEU A 521 -38.10 -94.46 13.68
N GLN A 522 -37.98 -94.06 12.41
CA GLN A 522 -38.66 -94.71 11.28
C GLN A 522 -38.20 -96.17 11.11
N VAL A 523 -36.89 -96.44 11.21
CA VAL A 523 -36.33 -97.81 11.20
C VAL A 523 -36.83 -98.66 12.38
N ASN A 524 -36.94 -98.07 13.58
CA ASN A 524 -37.50 -98.77 14.74
C ASN A 524 -38.99 -99.09 14.56
N PHE A 525 -39.78 -98.15 14.03
CA PHE A 525 -41.22 -98.32 13.80
C PHE A 525 -41.50 -99.39 12.72
N THR A 526 -40.76 -99.37 11.61
CA THR A 526 -40.85 -100.43 10.59
C THR A 526 -40.39 -101.78 11.13
N SER A 527 -39.36 -101.82 11.99
CA SER A 527 -38.91 -103.06 12.64
C SER A 527 -39.94 -103.62 13.61
N GLN A 528 -40.66 -102.78 14.35
CA GLN A 528 -41.76 -103.21 15.23
C GLN A 528 -42.95 -103.76 14.44
N LEU A 529 -43.29 -103.16 13.29
CA LEU A 529 -44.29 -103.71 12.37
C LEU A 529 -43.87 -105.06 11.77
N PHE A 530 -42.58 -105.25 11.49
CA PHE A 530 -42.05 -106.50 10.92
C PHE A 530 -41.90 -107.66 11.93
N TYR A 531 -41.85 -107.34 13.23
CA TYR A 531 -41.85 -108.32 14.34
C TYR A 531 -43.19 -108.40 15.09
N GLY A 532 -44.23 -107.74 14.57
CA GLY A 532 -45.58 -107.67 15.15
C GLY A 532 -46.61 -108.62 14.51
N ILE A 533 -46.16 -109.58 13.70
CA ILE A 533 -46.95 -110.62 13.01
C ILE A 533 -46.39 -112.00 13.39
#